data_AF-A0A9E2YUM2-F1
#
_entry.id   AF-A0A9E2YUM2-F1
#
_cell.length_a   1.000
_cell.length_b   1.000
_cell.length_c   1.000
_cell.angle_alpha   90.00
_cell.angle_beta   90.00
_cell.angle_gamma   90.00
#
_symmetry.space_group_name_H-M   'P 1'
#
loop_
_entity.id
_entity.type
_entity.pdbx_description
1 polymer ?
#
loop_
_entity_poly.entity_id
_entity_poly.type
_entity_poly.pdbx_seq_one_letter_code
_entity_poly.pdbx_strand_id
1 'polypeptide(L)' 'MSLKFTTSYLEDSLTLFRYYKALAERAMAQVSDEQLFVNLDEEANSIAIIVKHMAGNMRSRWTDFLSSDGEKP' A
#
# COMPACT_ATOMS: atom_id res chain seq x y z
N MET A 1 9.07 14.08 -10.34
CA MET A 1 10.09 13.83 -9.31
C MET A 1 11.36 13.44 -10.05
N SER A 2 12.40 14.26 -10.02
CA SER A 2 13.68 13.90 -10.65
C SER A 2 14.28 12.76 -9.84
N LEU A 3 14.42 11.59 -10.45
CA LEU A 3 15.12 10.46 -9.84
C LEU A 3 16.59 10.86 -9.68
N LYS A 4 17.02 11.10 -8.42
CA LYS A 4 18.43 11.35 -8.09
C LYS A 4 19.09 9.99 -7.93
N PHE A 5 20.18 9.72 -8.63
CA PHE A 5 20.94 8.50 -8.40
C PHE A 5 21.55 8.55 -7.00
N THR A 6 21.19 7.62 -6.13
CA THR A 6 21.76 7.47 -4.80
C THR A 6 22.38 6.08 -4.65
N THR A 7 23.37 5.95 -3.77
CA THR A 7 23.85 4.63 -3.32
C THR A 7 23.07 4.12 -2.10
N SER A 8 22.03 4.84 -1.69
CA SER A 8 21.22 4.58 -0.50
C SER A 8 19.90 3.94 -0.93
N TYR A 9 19.95 2.62 -1.18
CA TYR A 9 18.76 1.83 -1.54
C TYR A 9 17.59 2.05 -0.56
N LEU A 10 17.89 2.24 0.73
CA LEU A 10 16.89 2.51 1.75
C LEU A 10 16.21 3.88 1.54
N GLU A 11 16.96 4.93 1.24
CA GLU A 11 16.41 6.27 1.01
C GLU A 11 15.53 6.30 -0.24
N ASP A 12 16.00 5.66 -1.33
CA ASP A 12 15.24 5.56 -2.58
C ASP A 12 13.95 4.75 -2.39
N SER A 13 14.03 3.62 -1.68
CA SER A 13 12.86 2.81 -1.36
C SER A 13 11.85 3.61 -0.55
N LEU A 14 12.27 4.26 0.54
CA LEU A 14 11.39 5.07 1.37
C LEU A 14 10.71 6.20 0.59
N THR A 15 11.46 6.84 -0.30
CA THR A 15 10.96 7.90 -1.17
C THR A 15 9.87 7.37 -2.11
N LEU A 16 10.11 6.22 -2.74
CA LEU A 16 9.15 5.59 -3.65
C LEU A 16 7.89 5.11 -2.92
N PHE A 17 8.02 4.50 -1.75
CA PHE A 17 6.88 4.09 -0.92
C PHE A 17 6.00 5.29 -0.53
N ARG A 18 6.61 6.42 -0.14
CA ARG A 18 5.88 7.65 0.18
C ARG A 18 5.16 8.22 -1.06
N TYR A 19 5.81 8.21 -2.21
CA TYR A 19 5.21 8.65 -3.46
C TYR A 19 3.96 7.84 -3.81
N TYR A 20 4.02 6.50 -3.76
CA TYR A 20 2.87 5.64 -4.05
C TYR A 20 1.76 5.79 -3.02
N LYS A 21 2.07 5.95 -1.73
CA LYS A 21 1.07 6.25 -0.70
C LYS A 21 0.30 7.53 -1.03
N ALA A 22 1.01 8.61 -1.36
CA ALA A 22 0.40 9.88 -1.74
C ALA A 22 -0.42 9.79 -3.04
N LEU A 23 -0.05 8.91 -3.98
CA LEU A 23 -0.85 8.63 -5.18
C LEU A 23 -2.15 7.91 -4.82
N ALA A 24 -2.09 6.89 -3.97
CA ALA A 24 -3.26 6.15 -3.51
C ALA A 24 -4.22 7.04 -2.70
N GLU A 25 -3.70 7.89 -1.81
CA GLU A 25 -4.51 8.85 -1.03
C GLU A 25 -5.24 9.83 -1.96
N ARG A 26 -4.55 10.36 -2.98
CA ARG A 26 -5.19 11.24 -3.98
C ARG A 26 -6.19 10.51 -4.87
N ALA A 27 -5.99 9.22 -5.14
CA ALA A 27 -6.97 8.41 -5.87
C ALA A 27 -8.24 8.20 -5.03
N MET A 28 -8.10 7.85 -3.75
CA MET A 28 -9.24 7.66 -2.84
C MET A 28 -10.00 8.97 -2.58
N ALA A 29 -9.31 10.11 -2.52
CA ALA A 29 -9.95 11.42 -2.34
C ALA A 29 -10.87 11.85 -3.50
N GLN A 30 -10.86 11.14 -4.64
CA GLN A 30 -11.72 11.44 -5.79
C GLN A 30 -13.13 10.82 -5.68
N VAL A 31 -13.38 9.98 -4.67
CA VAL A 31 -14.66 9.27 -4.49
C VAL A 31 -15.23 9.56 -3.10
N SER A 32 -16.54 9.37 -2.94
CA SER A 32 -17.18 9.46 -1.61
C SER A 32 -16.83 8.25 -0.75
N ASP A 33 -17.07 8.36 0.56
CA ASP A 33 -16.85 7.27 1.49
C ASP A 33 -17.64 6.02 1.11
N GLU A 34 -18.90 6.18 0.68
CA GLU A 34 -19.74 5.07 0.23
C GLU A 34 -19.15 4.37 -1.00
N GLN A 35 -18.57 5.14 -1.92
CA GLN A 35 -17.95 4.63 -3.14
C GLN A 35 -16.68 3.83 -2.86
N LEU A 36 -16.00 4.05 -1.73
CA LEU A 36 -14.85 3.23 -1.32
C LEU A 36 -15.23 1.75 -1.10
N PHE A 37 -16.49 1.47 -0.78
CA PHE A 37 -16.99 0.14 -0.47
C PHE A 37 -17.74 -0.54 -1.62
N VAL A 38 -17.87 0.12 -2.78
CA VAL A 38 -18.55 -0.44 -3.95
C VAL A 38 -17.66 -1.49 -4.63
N ASN A 39 -18.25 -2.66 -4.91
CA ASN A 39 -17.69 -3.64 -5.83
C ASN A 39 -18.24 -3.36 -7.24
N LEU A 40 -17.36 -3.23 -8.23
CA LEU A 40 -17.75 -2.93 -9.61
C LEU A 40 -18.22 -4.18 -10.38
N ASP A 41 -17.85 -5.36 -9.88
CA ASP A 41 -18.17 -6.67 -10.44
C ASP A 41 -18.14 -7.72 -9.32
N GLU A 42 -18.73 -8.90 -9.54
CA GLU A 42 -18.76 -10.00 -8.57
C GLU A 42 -17.36 -10.51 -8.20
N GLU A 43 -16.40 -10.45 -9.11
CA GLU A 43 -15.01 -10.88 -8.87
C GLU A 43 -14.11 -9.74 -8.39
N ALA A 44 -14.60 -8.50 -8.41
CA ALA A 44 -13.81 -7.32 -8.06
C ALA A 44 -13.85 -7.02 -6.56
N ASN A 45 -12.67 -6.74 -6.00
CA ASN A 45 -12.56 -6.14 -4.67
C ASN A 45 -12.85 -4.64 -4.72
N SER A 46 -13.60 -4.12 -3.74
CA SER A 46 -13.69 -2.68 -3.50
C SER A 46 -12.35 -2.08 -3.10
N ILE A 47 -12.24 -0.75 -3.24
CA ILE A 47 -11.06 0.02 -2.82
C ILE A 47 -10.73 -0.26 -1.35
N ALA A 48 -11.75 -0.28 -0.49
CA ALA A 48 -11.58 -0.56 0.94
C ALA A 48 -10.96 -1.95 1.21
N ILE A 49 -11.39 -2.99 0.48
CA ILE A 49 -10.86 -4.35 0.62
C ILE A 49 -9.40 -4.41 0.14
N ILE A 50 -9.08 -3.78 -0.99
CA ILE A 50 -7.69 -3.71 -1.49
C ILE A 50 -6.79 -3.04 -0.45
N VAL A 51 -7.18 -1.88 0.07
CA VAL A 51 -6.38 -1.15 1.08
C VAL A 51 -6.22 -1.96 2.36
N LYS A 52 -7.27 -2.64 2.82
CA LYS A 52 -7.22 -3.53 3.99
C LYS A 52 -6.21 -4.65 3.80
N HIS A 53 -6.20 -5.31 2.63
CA HIS A 53 -5.24 -6.36 2.33
C HIS A 53 -3.80 -5.82 2.25
N MET A 54 -3.59 -4.70 1.56
CA MET A 54 -2.27 -4.06 1.47
C MET A 54 -1.72 -3.69 2.85
N ALA A 55 -2.53 -3.04 3.69
CA ALA A 55 -2.13 -2.67 5.05
C ALA A 55 -1.85 -3.91 5.93
N GLY A 56 -2.67 -4.97 5.79
CA GLY A 56 -2.47 -6.25 6.46
C GLY A 56 -1.15 -6.91 6.10
N ASN A 57 -0.86 -7.01 4.80
CA ASN A 57 0.36 -7.61 4.27
C ASN A 57 1.62 -6.83 4.66
N MET A 58 1.58 -5.51 4.56
CA MET A 58 2.70 -4.65 4.98
C MET A 58 2.95 -4.77 6.48
N ARG A 59 1.90 -4.93 7.30
CA ARG A 59 2.08 -5.13 8.75
C ARG A 59 2.65 -6.50 9.06
N SER A 60 2.12 -7.58 8.47
CA SER A 60 2.56 -8.94 8.81
C SER A 60 4.00 -9.20 8.37
N ARG A 61 4.38 -8.81 7.15
CA ARG A 61 5.73 -9.06 6.62
C ARG A 61 6.84 -8.20 7.21
N TRP A 62 6.48 -7.15 7.94
CA TRP A 62 7.44 -6.29 8.64
C TRP A 62 7.32 -6.38 10.17
N THR A 63 6.48 -7.28 10.70
CA THR A 63 6.53 -7.67 12.10
C THR A 63 7.64 -8.71 12.27
N ASP A 64 8.47 -8.58 13.31
CA ASP A 64 9.59 -9.50 13.58
C ASP A 64 10.53 -9.68 12.38
N PHE A 65 10.75 -8.59 11.63
CA PHE A 65 11.56 -8.54 10.42
C PHE A 65 12.97 -9.13 10.66
N LEU A 66 13.42 -9.99 9.75
CA LEU A 66 14.65 -10.81 9.83
C LEU A 66 14.62 -11.98 10.83
N SER A 67 13.56 -12.10 11.64
CA SER A 67 13.42 -13.17 12.64
C SER A 67 12.20 -14.08 12.45
N SER A 68 11.25 -13.69 11.59
CA SER A 68 10.14 -14.54 11.14
C SER A 68 9.88 -14.36 9.63
N ASP A 69 9.14 -15.30 9.02
CA ASP A 69 8.73 -15.22 7.60
C ASP A 69 7.52 -14.30 7.37
N GLY A 70 6.94 -13.75 8.44
CA GLY A 70 5.83 -12.80 8.41
C GLY A 70 4.49 -13.40 7.95
N GLU A 71 4.39 -14.72 7.86
CA GLU A 71 3.13 -15.44 7.70
C GLU A 71 2.41 -15.51 9.07
N LYS A 72 1.08 -15.44 9.05
CA LYS A 72 0.28 -15.63 10.28
C LYS A 72 -0.19 -17.09 10.34
N PRO A 73 -0.27 -17.71 11.54
CA PRO A 73 -0.99 -18.98 11.72
C PRO A 73 -2.49 -18.83 11.43
#